data_AF-A0A7W7DG70-F1
#
_entry.id   AF-A0A7W7DG70-F1
#
_cell.length_a   1.000
_cell.length_b   1.000
_cell.length_c   1.000
_cell.angle_alpha   90.00
_cell.angle_beta   90.00
_cell.angle_gamma   90.00
#
_symmetry.space_group_name_H-M   'P 1'
#
loop_
_entity.id
_entity.type
_entity.pdbx_description
1 polymer ?
#
loop_
_entity_poly.entity_id
_entity_poly.type
_entity_poly.pdbx_seq_one_letter_code
_entity_poly.pdbx_strand_id
1 'polypeptide(L)' 'MLDIAGRDPWSFPPFDARDPEGEDVRSASVGQITAVSWINRPAGRLYVIDIVWLG' A
#
# COMPACT_ATOMS: atom_id res chain seq x y z
N MET A 1 5.96 -5.76 -7.95
CA MET A 1 5.05 -5.42 -6.84
C MET A 1 4.28 -4.14 -7.12
N LEU A 2 4.94 -3.02 -7.46
CA LEU A 2 4.24 -1.76 -7.81
C LEU A 2 3.32 -1.86 -9.04
N ASP A 3 3.73 -2.54 -10.11
CA ASP A 3 2.86 -2.74 -11.30
C ASP A 3 1.59 -3.54 -10.95
N ILE A 4 1.69 -4.52 -10.04
CA ILE A 4 0.53 -5.26 -9.53
C ILE A 4 -0.35 -4.35 -8.67
N ALA A 5 0.25 -3.56 -7.76
CA ALA A 5 -0.49 -2.60 -6.94
C ALA A 5 -1.24 -1.56 -7.77
N GLY A 6 -0.72 -1.18 -8.95
CA GLY A 6 -1.43 -0.30 -9.87
C GLY A 6 -2.67 -0.95 -10.53
N ARG A 7 -2.71 -2.27 -10.67
CA ARG A 7 -3.81 -3.00 -11.33
C ARG A 7 -4.83 -3.55 -10.35
N ASP A 8 -4.36 -4.08 -9.23
CA ASP A 8 -5.19 -4.67 -8.18
C ASP A 8 -4.60 -4.34 -6.80
N PRO A 9 -4.78 -3.10 -6.32
CA PRO A 9 -4.25 -2.68 -5.03
C PRO A 9 -4.90 -3.40 -3.84
N TRP A 10 -6.10 -3.96 -4.01
CA TRP A 10 -6.83 -4.66 -2.95
C TRP A 10 -6.36 -6.08 -2.71
N SER A 11 -5.54 -6.62 -3.61
CA SER A 11 -4.80 -7.88 -3.38
C SER A 11 -3.76 -7.76 -2.26
N PHE A 12 -3.38 -6.53 -1.86
CA PHE A 12 -2.45 -6.27 -0.78
C PHE A 12 -3.17 -6.01 0.55
N PRO A 13 -2.58 -6.47 1.68
CA PRO A 13 -3.18 -6.26 2.99
C PRO A 13 -3.26 -4.75 3.33
N PRO A 14 -4.25 -4.34 4.14
CA PRO A 14 -4.23 -3.05 4.81
C PRO A 14 -2.91 -2.84 5.54
N PHE A 15 -2.41 -1.61 5.56
CA PHE A 15 -1.20 -1.28 6.32
C PHE A 15 -1.41 -1.49 7.83
N ASP A 16 -2.53 -0.99 8.36
CA ASP A 16 -3.00 -1.30 9.71
C ASP A 16 -4.43 -1.83 9.63
N ALA A 17 -4.62 -3.11 9.94
CA ALA A 17 -5.94 -3.74 9.93
C ALA A 17 -6.89 -3.23 11.04
N ARG A 18 -6.36 -2.46 12.00
CA ARG A 18 -7.11 -1.86 13.10
C ARG A 18 -7.46 -0.39 12.85
N ASP A 19 -6.92 0.20 11.79
CA ASP A 19 -7.21 1.59 11.41
C ASP A 19 -8.41 1.64 10.47
N PRO A 20 -9.60 2.08 10.93
CA PRO A 20 -10.78 2.21 10.08
C PRO A 20 -10.66 3.36 9.06
N GLU A 21 -9.80 4.35 9.30
CA GLU A 21 -9.54 5.44 8.36
C GLU A 21 -8.50 5.05 7.30
N GLY A 22 -7.69 4.03 7.59
CA GLY A 22 -6.63 3.48 6.75
C GLY A 22 -7.08 2.54 5.64
N GLU A 23 -8.38 2.48 5.29
CA GLU A 23 -8.90 1.56 4.26
C GLU A 23 -8.16 1.74 2.93
N ASP A 24 -7.76 2.95 2.57
CA ASP A 24 -7.04 3.21 1.31
C ASP A 24 -5.53 3.02 1.40
N VAL A 25 -5.00 2.63 2.56
CA VAL A 25 -3.57 2.46 2.79
C VAL A 25 -3.20 0.98 2.76
N ARG A 26 -2.26 0.64 1.87
CA ARG A 26 -1.85 -0.73 1.60
C ARG A 26 -0.36 -0.91 1.72
N SER A 27 0.04 -2.08 2.22
CA SER A 27 1.44 -2.44 2.40
C SER A 27 1.84 -3.60 1.50
N ALA A 28 3.05 -3.52 0.96
CA ALA A 28 3.58 -4.49 0.02
C ALA A 28 5.06 -4.72 0.32
N SER A 29 5.43 -5.94 0.76
CA SER A 29 6.80 -6.29 1.16
C SER A 29 7.56 -7.15 0.15
N VAL A 30 8.82 -6.80 -0.10
CA VAL A 30 9.81 -7.65 -0.79
C VAL A 30 11.05 -7.75 0.10
N GLY A 31 11.30 -8.94 0.62
CA GLY A 31 12.39 -9.15 1.57
C GLY A 31 12.21 -8.28 2.82
N GLN A 32 13.20 -7.43 3.12
CA GLN A 32 13.23 -6.55 4.30
C GLN A 32 12.66 -5.15 4.03
N ILE A 33 12.16 -4.89 2.81
CA ILE A 33 11.63 -3.59 2.41
C ILE A 33 10.12 -3.70 2.25
N THR A 34 9.39 -2.79 2.88
CA THR A 34 7.94 -2.65 2.73
C THR A 34 7.61 -1.29 2.13
N ALA A 35 6.91 -1.28 1.00
CA ALA A 35 6.32 -0.06 0.47
C ALA A 35 4.93 0.13 1.09
N VAL A 36 4.64 1.34 1.55
CA VAL A 36 3.31 1.77 2.00
C VAL A 36 2.75 2.71 0.94
N SER A 37 1.52 2.45 0.54
CA SER A 37 0.87 3.19 -0.53
C SER A 37 -0.53 3.63 -0.15
N TRP A 38 -0.94 4.81 -0.64
CA TRP A 38 -2.29 5.32 -0.53
C TRP A 38 -2.99 5.30 -1.88
N ILE A 39 -4.22 4.79 -1.90
CA ILE A 39 -5.08 4.69 -3.09
C ILE A 39 -6.01 5.91 -3.12
N ASN A 40 -5.75 6.84 -4.02
CA ASN A 40 -6.66 7.94 -4.30
C ASN A 40 -7.71 7.49 -5.32
N ARG A 41 -8.82 6.93 -4.84
CA ARG A 41 -9.91 6.41 -5.70
C ARG A 41 -10.47 7.48 -6.65
N PRO A 42 -10.80 8.71 -6.18
CA PRO A 42 -11.33 9.75 -7.07
C PRO A 42 -10.37 10.13 -8.21
N ALA A 43 -9.06 10.10 -7.96
CA ALA A 43 -8.05 10.44 -8.96
C ALA A 43 -7.60 9.24 -9.81
N GLY A 44 -8.00 8.01 -9.45
CA GLY A 44 -7.50 6.78 -10.10
C GLY A 44 -5.99 6.62 -10.00
N ARG A 45 -5.39 7.06 -8.88
CA ARG A 45 -3.93 7.08 -8.69
C ARG A 45 -3.53 6.38 -7.40
N LEU A 46 -2.34 5.81 -7.42
CA LEU A 46 -1.68 5.29 -6.23
C LEU A 46 -0.42 6.11 -5.96
N TYR A 47 -0.21 6.44 -4.70
CA TYR A 47 0.97 7.15 -4.23
C TYR A 47 1.73 6.22 -3.28
N VAL A 48 3.03 6.07 -3.50
CA VAL A 48 3.91 5.52 -2.45
C VAL A 48 4.14 6.65 -1.44
N ILE A 49 3.74 6.42 -0.20
CA ILE A 49 3.79 7.42 0.88
C ILE A 49 4.89 7.12 1.88
N ASP A 50 5.35 5.87 1.97
CA ASP A 50 6.50 5.48 2.79
C ASP A 50 7.20 4.23 2.23
N ILE A 51 8.48 4.08 2.57
CA ILE A 51 9.29 2.88 2.33
C ILE A 51 9.98 2.54 3.65
N VAL A 52 9.52 1.47 4.28
CA VAL A 52 10.00 1.01 5.58
C VAL A 52 11.04 -0.09 5.39
N TRP A 53 12.16 0.02 6.09
CA TRP A 53 13.13 -1.06 6.27
C TRP A 53 12.90 -1.71 7.64
N LEU A 54 12.63 -3.02 7.65
CA LEU A 54 12.32 -3.78 8.88
C LEU A 54 13.53 -4.55 9.44
N GLY A 55 14.74 -4.21 8.99
CA GLY A 55 15.98 -4.89 9.40
C GLY A 55 16.43 -4.62 10.83
#